data_AF-A0AAE3QZ31-F1
#
_entry.id   AF-A0AAE3QZ31-F1
#
_cell.length_a   1.000
_cell.length_b   1.000
_cell.length_c   1.000
_cell.angle_alpha   90.00
_cell.angle_beta   90.00
_cell.angle_gamma   90.00
#
_symmetry.space_group_name_H-M   'P 1'
#
loop_
_entity.id
_entity.type
_entity.pdbx_description
1 polymer ?
#
loop_
_entity_poly.entity_id
_entity_poly.type
_entity_poly.pdbx_seq_one_letter_code
_entity_poly.pdbx_strand_id
1 'polypeptide(L)'
;MLYYLIDDDETSRLIFEKQLEKTVGKNQLLSIPVEYTHPLYTSDAESNKQAEPFPTDTQSKAKVKLQSFSSAVSALTLIRKHFLLGNYTSLPDWIFLDIIMPGIDGWQFLDKLMELFRTVPSAKDTGIKVGVCLLTAYVNQYDLQRAQQYPLVKDCLLKPLTAIDLKLVTQI
;
A
#
# COMPACT_ATOMS: atom_id res chain seq x y z
N MET A 1 1.11 1.87 -8.40
CA MET A 1 0.07 1.49 -7.42
C MET A 1 0.40 2.15 -6.09
N LEU A 2 -0.60 2.68 -5.40
CA LEU A 2 -0.47 3.40 -4.12
C LEU A 2 -1.29 2.70 -3.05
N TYR A 3 -0.66 2.32 -1.94
CA TYR A 3 -1.36 1.77 -0.78
C TYR A 3 -1.46 2.83 0.33
N TYR A 4 -2.63 2.92 0.96
CA TYR A 4 -2.88 3.81 2.10
C TYR A 4 -3.39 2.97 3.29
N LEU A 5 -2.60 2.88 4.36
CA LEU A 5 -2.85 2.05 5.53
C LEU A 5 -3.06 2.96 6.74
N ILE A 6 -4.24 2.92 7.35
CA ILE A 6 -4.58 3.72 8.52
C ILE A 6 -5.30 2.92 9.59
N ASP A 7 -5.25 3.44 10.81
CA ASP A 7 -6.25 3.13 11.84
C ASP A 7 -7.64 3.57 11.34
N ASP A 8 -8.67 2.81 11.70
CA ASP A 8 -10.00 2.66 11.08
C ASP A 8 -10.92 3.91 11.06
N ASP A 9 -10.36 5.12 10.88
CA ASP A 9 -11.11 6.36 10.75
C ASP A 9 -11.43 6.66 9.28
N GLU A 10 -12.69 6.43 8.91
CA GLU A 10 -13.23 6.78 7.59
C GLU A 10 -13.00 8.26 7.23
N THR A 11 -12.97 9.15 8.22
CA THR A 11 -12.71 10.58 8.03
C THR A 11 -11.31 10.81 7.48
N SER A 12 -10.30 10.21 8.10
CA SER A 12 -8.90 10.28 7.67
C SER A 12 -8.70 9.71 6.27
N ARG A 13 -9.41 8.62 5.94
CA ARG A 13 -9.42 8.07 4.57
C ARG A 13 -10.00 9.06 3.56
N LEU A 14 -11.17 9.63 3.85
CA LEU A 14 -11.84 10.56 2.95
C LEU A 14 -11.04 11.86 2.76
N ILE A 15 -10.42 12.37 3.83
CA ILE A 15 -9.52 13.53 3.76
C ILE A 15 -8.35 13.21 2.84
N PHE A 16 -7.68 12.07 3.03
CA PHE A 16 -6.56 11.66 2.17
C PHE A 16 -6.97 11.53 0.71
N GLU A 17 -8.04 10.78 0.42
CA GLU A 17 -8.55 10.60 -0.94
C GLU A 17 -8.85 11.95 -1.61
N LYS A 18 -9.47 12.88 -0.88
CA LYS A 18 -9.74 14.22 -1.38
C LYS A 18 -8.48 15.04 -1.65
N GLN A 19 -7.45 14.94 -0.81
CA GLN A 19 -6.17 15.63 -1.05
C GLN A 19 -5.41 15.00 -2.21
N LEU A 20 -5.45 13.68 -2.34
CA LEU A 20 -4.84 12.97 -3.45
C LEU A 20 -5.53 13.33 -4.77
N GLU A 21 -6.87 13.35 -4.79
CA GLU A 21 -7.67 13.75 -5.96
C GLU A 21 -7.31 15.18 -6.42
N LYS A 22 -7.14 16.11 -5.48
CA LYS A 22 -6.66 17.47 -5.79
C LYS A 22 -5.25 17.49 -6.37
N THR A 23 -4.39 16.58 -5.93
CA THR A 23 -2.97 16.54 -6.32
C THR A 23 -2.80 15.94 -7.71
N VAL A 24 -3.49 14.83 -8.01
CA VAL A 24 -3.33 14.10 -9.28
C VAL A 24 -4.39 14.46 -10.33
N GLY A 25 -5.49 15.08 -9.90
CA GLY A 25 -6.67 15.35 -10.71
C GLY A 25 -7.64 14.16 -10.72
N LYS A 26 -8.94 14.45 -10.61
CA LYS A 26 -10.01 13.45 -10.49
C LYS A 26 -9.97 12.34 -11.55
N ASN A 27 -9.71 12.67 -12.81
CA ASN A 27 -9.68 11.70 -13.91
C ASN A 27 -8.40 10.85 -13.95
N GLN A 28 -7.43 11.12 -13.06
CA GLN A 28 -6.17 10.38 -12.97
C GLN A 28 -6.10 9.50 -11.71
N LEU A 29 -7.10 9.56 -10.82
CA LEU A 29 -7.21 8.74 -9.62
C LEU A 29 -8.23 7.63 -9.82
N LEU A 30 -7.80 6.39 -9.60
CA LEU A 30 -8.68 5.22 -9.55
C LEU A 30 -8.57 4.59 -8.17
N SER A 31 -9.66 4.65 -7.38
CA SER A 31 -9.76 3.91 -6.11
C SER A 31 -10.16 2.47 -6.39
N ILE A 32 -9.42 1.53 -5.82
CA ILE A 32 -9.61 0.09 -5.98
C ILE A 32 -10.13 -0.45 -4.65
N PRO A 33 -11.32 -1.09 -4.63
CA PRO A 33 -11.82 -1.74 -3.43
C PRO A 33 -10.90 -2.90 -3.05
N VAL A 34 -10.69 -3.10 -1.75
CA VAL A 34 -10.04 -4.32 -1.26
C VAL A 34 -11.04 -5.46 -1.47
N GLU A 35 -10.77 -6.35 -2.43
CA GLU A 35 -11.54 -7.59 -2.54
C GLU A 35 -11.35 -8.37 -1.24
N TYR A 36 -12.43 -8.46 -0.44
CA TYR A 36 -12.48 -9.34 0.72
C TYR A 36 -12.27 -10.77 0.23
N THR A 37 -11.05 -11.28 0.39
CA THR A 37 -10.79 -12.71 0.34
C THR A 37 -10.76 -13.19 1.79
N HIS A 38 -11.88 -13.76 2.22
CA HIS A 38 -11.99 -14.43 3.52
C HIS A 38 -10.92 -15.52 3.64
N PRO A 39 -10.21 -15.61 4.77
CA PRO A 39 -9.23 -16.65 5.02
C PRO A 39 -9.91 -17.88 5.62
N LEU A 40 -9.33 -19.05 5.34
CA LEU A 40 -9.69 -20.40 5.79
C LEU A 40 -10.59 -21.19 4.82
N TYR A 41 -9.98 -22.23 4.22
CA TYR A 41 -10.64 -23.46 3.78
C TYR A 41 -11.89 -23.31 2.88
N THR A 42 -11.66 -23.43 1.57
CA THR A 42 -12.25 -24.59 0.89
C THR A 42 -11.10 -25.47 0.42
N SER A 43 -10.80 -26.48 1.24
CA SER A 43 -10.03 -27.64 0.83
C SER A 43 -10.79 -28.39 -0.25
N ASP A 44 -10.00 -28.96 -1.16
CA ASP A 44 -10.30 -30.08 -2.04
C ASP A 44 -11.29 -29.85 -3.19
N ALA A 45 -10.73 -30.09 -4.38
CA ALA A 45 -11.39 -30.41 -5.64
C ALA A 45 -12.38 -29.36 -6.19
N GLU A 46 -11.96 -28.64 -7.22
CA GLU A 46 -12.30 -29.06 -8.59
C GLU A 46 -11.61 -28.17 -9.63
N SER A 47 -10.95 -28.87 -10.55
CA SER A 47 -10.60 -28.50 -11.90
C SER A 47 -11.39 -27.35 -12.53
N ASN A 48 -10.64 -26.50 -13.23
CA ASN A 48 -11.07 -25.82 -14.45
C ASN A 48 -12.10 -24.70 -14.29
N LYS A 49 -11.62 -23.50 -13.93
CA LYS A 49 -12.16 -22.26 -14.49
C LYS A 49 -11.01 -21.44 -15.00
N GLN A 50 -11.04 -21.15 -16.31
CA GLN A 50 -10.18 -20.18 -16.95
C GLN A 50 -10.10 -18.94 -16.06
N ALA A 51 -8.88 -18.50 -15.77
CA ALA A 51 -8.68 -17.16 -15.23
C ALA A 51 -9.31 -16.20 -16.26
N GLU A 52 -10.42 -15.57 -15.88
CA GLU A 52 -11.03 -14.51 -16.67
C GLU A 52 -9.93 -13.50 -17.02
N PRO A 53 -9.75 -13.15 -18.30
CA PRO A 53 -8.76 -12.15 -18.69
C PRO A 53 -9.11 -10.85 -17.96
N PHE A 54 -8.13 -10.30 -17.23
CA PHE A 54 -8.22 -8.95 -16.68
C PHE A 54 -8.75 -8.01 -17.76
N PRO A 55 -9.68 -7.10 -17.43
CA PRO A 55 -10.36 -6.29 -18.43
C PRO A 55 -9.35 -5.48 -19.27
N THR A 56 -9.16 -5.94 -20.49
CA THR A 56 -8.51 -5.22 -21.58
C THR A 56 -9.58 -4.37 -22.26
N ASP A 57 -9.65 -3.08 -21.94
CA ASP A 57 -9.40 -1.99 -22.88
C ASP A 57 -10.04 -0.64 -22.48
N THR A 58 -9.19 0.39 -22.56
CA THR A 58 -9.47 1.72 -23.14
C THR A 58 -10.57 2.58 -22.51
N GLN A 59 -10.32 3.10 -21.31
CA GLN A 59 -10.87 4.40 -20.85
C GLN A 59 -9.82 5.11 -19.98
N SER A 60 -9.45 6.36 -20.34
CA SER A 60 -8.52 7.28 -19.65
C SER A 60 -7.65 6.63 -18.57
N LYS A 61 -6.45 6.17 -18.94
CA LYS A 61 -5.56 5.38 -18.07
C LYS A 61 -5.25 6.18 -16.79
N ALA A 62 -6.00 5.94 -15.72
CA ALA A 62 -5.77 6.57 -14.44
C ALA A 62 -4.31 6.33 -14.04
N LYS A 63 -3.56 7.41 -13.83
CA LYS A 63 -2.12 7.32 -13.54
C LYS A 63 -1.87 6.76 -12.15
N VAL A 64 -2.76 7.08 -11.20
CA VAL A 64 -2.63 6.66 -9.81
C VAL A 64 -3.78 5.73 -9.46
N LYS A 65 -3.42 4.49 -9.15
CA LYS A 65 -4.31 3.49 -8.58
C LYS A 65 -4.12 3.50 -7.07
N LEU A 66 -5.17 3.78 -6.31
CA LEU A 66 -5.16 3.83 -4.85
C LEU A 66 -5.88 2.60 -4.28
N GLN A 67 -5.27 1.94 -3.30
CA GLN A 67 -5.92 0.91 -2.51
C GLN A 67 -5.77 1.22 -1.02
N SER A 68 -6.90 1.38 -0.32
CA SER A 68 -6.94 1.77 1.09
C SER A 68 -7.21 0.56 1.98
N PHE A 69 -6.51 0.44 3.11
CA PHE A 69 -6.63 -0.66 4.05
C PHE A 69 -6.82 -0.12 5.47
N SER A 70 -7.80 -0.65 6.20
CA SER A 70 -7.97 -0.41 7.65
C SER A 70 -7.21 -1.42 8.52
N SER A 71 -6.51 -2.39 7.91
CA SER A 71 -5.72 -3.39 8.62
C SER A 71 -4.40 -3.68 7.94
N ALA A 72 -3.32 -3.58 8.72
CA ALA A 72 -1.98 -4.03 8.36
C ALA A 72 -1.95 -5.50 7.87
N VAL A 73 -2.75 -6.38 8.47
CA VAL A 73 -2.82 -7.81 8.11
C VAL A 73 -3.34 -7.99 6.69
N SER A 74 -4.42 -7.29 6.34
CA SER A 74 -5.02 -7.37 5.00
C SER A 74 -4.04 -6.90 3.92
N ALA A 75 -3.33 -5.79 4.19
CA ALA A 75 -2.31 -5.30 3.28
C ALA A 75 -1.14 -6.29 3.11
N LEU A 76 -0.56 -6.81 4.21
CA LEU A 76 0.51 -7.80 4.14
C LEU A 76 0.09 -9.08 3.41
N THR A 77 -1.14 -9.54 3.64
CA THR A 77 -1.69 -10.73 2.98
C THR A 77 -1.78 -10.55 1.47
N LEU A 78 -2.27 -9.39 1.03
CA LEU A 78 -2.39 -9.09 -0.40
C LEU A 78 -1.02 -8.93 -1.06
N ILE A 79 -0.08 -8.22 -0.41
CA ILE A 79 1.30 -8.08 -0.88
C ILE A 79 1.92 -9.47 -1.03
N ARG A 80 1.83 -10.34 -0.02
CA ARG A 80 2.33 -11.72 -0.06
C ARG A 80 1.70 -12.52 -1.19
N LYS A 81 0.37 -12.42 -1.40
CA LYS A 81 -0.32 -13.07 -2.51
C LYS A 81 0.27 -12.66 -3.86
N HIS A 82 0.51 -11.36 -4.07
CA HIS A 82 1.12 -10.86 -5.30
C HIS A 82 2.54 -11.40 -5.50
N PHE A 83 3.35 -11.50 -4.43
CA PHE A 83 4.67 -12.13 -4.51
C PHE A 83 4.63 -13.59 -4.91
N LEU A 84 3.77 -14.38 -4.26
CA LEU A 84 3.67 -15.83 -4.50
C LEU A 84 3.19 -16.14 -5.92
N LEU A 85 2.36 -15.26 -6.50
CA LEU A 85 1.87 -15.38 -7.87
C LEU A 85 2.82 -14.77 -8.91
N GLY A 86 3.96 -14.19 -8.50
CA GLY A 86 4.89 -13.49 -9.39
C GLY A 86 4.30 -12.21 -10.02
N ASN A 87 3.20 -11.69 -9.48
CA ASN A 87 2.52 -10.51 -10.00
C ASN A 87 3.10 -9.23 -9.41
N TYR A 88 4.37 -8.95 -9.73
CA TYR A 88 5.09 -7.81 -9.17
C TYR A 88 4.53 -6.46 -9.64
N THR A 89 3.85 -6.41 -10.78
CA THR A 89 3.19 -5.18 -11.28
C THR A 89 2.00 -4.73 -10.43
N SER A 90 1.47 -5.61 -9.58
CA SER A 90 0.40 -5.28 -8.64
C SER A 90 0.91 -4.87 -7.26
N LEU A 91 2.22 -4.92 -7.02
CA LEU A 91 2.81 -4.40 -5.79
C LEU A 91 2.72 -2.87 -5.74
N PRO A 92 2.65 -2.28 -4.54
CA PRO A 92 2.67 -0.84 -4.38
C PRO A 92 4.04 -0.26 -4.72
N ASP A 93 4.05 0.87 -5.43
CA ASP A 93 5.24 1.73 -5.55
C ASP A 93 5.43 2.55 -4.27
N TRP A 94 4.32 2.96 -3.66
CA TRP A 94 4.27 3.74 -2.43
C TRP A 94 3.27 3.17 -1.43
N ILE A 95 3.65 3.18 -0.16
CA ILE A 95 2.81 2.86 0.98
C ILE A 95 2.82 4.06 1.93
N PHE A 96 1.66 4.64 2.19
CA PHE A 96 1.48 5.60 3.29
C PHE A 96 0.96 4.81 4.48
N LEU A 97 1.71 4.83 5.59
CA LEU A 97 1.52 3.89 6.69
C LEU A 97 1.39 4.65 8.02
N ASP A 98 0.24 4.53 8.66
CA ASP A 98 0.08 5.02 10.03
C ASP A 98 0.96 4.25 11.02
N ILE A 99 1.64 4.97 11.91
CA ILE A 99 2.49 4.35 12.93
C ILE A 99 1.63 3.68 13.99
N ILE A 100 0.56 4.34 14.42
CA ILE A 100 -0.35 3.82 15.44
C ILE A 100 -1.54 3.20 14.73
N MET A 101 -1.65 1.88 14.81
CA MET A 101 -2.77 1.10 14.28
C MET A 101 -3.16 -0.01 15.26
N PRO A 102 -4.44 -0.41 15.30
CA PRO A 102 -4.91 -1.49 16.15
C PRO A 102 -4.37 -2.84 15.69
N GLY A 103 -4.04 -3.70 16.65
CA GLY A 103 -3.50 -5.04 16.42
C GLY A 103 -2.01 -5.01 16.05
N ILE A 104 -1.68 -4.67 14.81
CA ILE A 104 -0.30 -4.57 14.32
C ILE A 104 0.01 -3.10 14.06
N ASP A 105 0.99 -2.57 14.78
CA ASP A 105 1.44 -1.19 14.57
C ASP A 105 2.25 -1.04 13.27
N GLY A 106 2.49 0.20 12.84
CA GLY A 106 3.23 0.49 11.61
C GLY A 106 4.66 -0.05 11.62
N TRP A 107 5.29 -0.17 12.79
CA TRP A 107 6.65 -0.69 12.89
C TRP A 107 6.70 -2.20 12.69
N GLN A 108 5.78 -2.93 13.32
CA GLN A 108 5.61 -4.36 13.12
C GLN A 108 5.21 -4.69 11.68
N PHE A 109 4.42 -3.83 11.04
CA PHE A 109 4.15 -3.94 9.60
C PHE A 109 5.43 -3.82 8.78
N LEU A 110 6.27 -2.83 9.06
CA LEU A 110 7.57 -2.64 8.39
C LEU A 110 8.49 -3.85 8.57
N ASP A 111 8.57 -4.40 9.78
CA ASP A 111 9.39 -5.60 10.07
C ASP A 111 8.94 -6.79 9.20
N LYS A 112 7.63 -7.06 9.16
CA LYS A 112 7.03 -8.15 8.35
C LYS A 112 7.19 -7.90 6.85
N LEU A 113 7.07 -6.65 6.40
CA LEU A 113 7.26 -6.29 5.00
C LEU A 113 8.72 -6.53 4.56
N MET A 114 9.69 -6.13 5.40
CA MET A 114 11.11 -6.40 5.12
C MET A 114 11.43 -7.89 5.11
N GLU A 115 10.87 -8.66 6.05
CA GLU A 115 11.01 -10.11 6.06
C GLU A 115 10.48 -10.72 4.75
N LEU A 116 9.27 -10.32 4.33
CA LEU A 116 8.68 -10.77 3.08
C LEU A 116 9.58 -10.49 1.88
N PHE A 117 10.14 -9.26 1.77
CA PHE A 117 11.04 -8.89 0.68
C PHE A 117 12.39 -9.62 0.70
N ARG A 118 12.84 -10.15 1.85
CA ARG A 118 14.05 -10.99 1.92
C ARG A 118 13.81 -12.41 1.42
N THR A 119 12.58 -12.91 1.47
CA THR A 119 12.24 -14.28 1.07
C THR A 119 12.06 -14.49 -0.43
N VAL A 120 12.00 -13.40 -1.20
CA VAL A 120 11.81 -13.43 -2.65
C VAL A 120 13.13 -13.26 -3.39
N PRO A 121 13.23 -13.76 -4.65
CA PRO A 121 14.41 -13.56 -5.48
C PRO A 121 14.80 -12.08 -5.49
N SER A 122 16.11 -11.82 -5.40
CA SER A 122 16.71 -10.51 -5.19
C SER A 122 15.90 -9.38 -5.82
N ALA A 123 15.60 -8.33 -5.05
CA ALA A 123 14.93 -7.11 -5.53
C ALA A 123 15.59 -6.53 -6.80
N LYS A 124 16.87 -6.84 -7.02
CA LYS A 124 17.65 -6.46 -8.21
C LYS A 124 17.19 -7.19 -9.49
N ASP A 125 16.73 -8.42 -9.36
CA ASP A 125 16.26 -9.27 -10.47
C ASP A 125 14.77 -9.04 -10.75
N THR A 126 14.00 -8.65 -9.73
CA THR A 126 12.56 -8.39 -9.83
C THR A 126 12.22 -6.93 -10.11
N GLY A 127 13.16 -6.00 -9.95
CA GLY A 127 12.97 -4.57 -10.22
C GLY A 127 12.05 -3.85 -9.23
N ILE A 128 11.76 -4.47 -8.08
CA ILE A 128 10.78 -3.97 -7.11
C ILE A 128 11.32 -2.74 -6.39
N LYS A 129 10.53 -1.66 -6.41
CA LYS A 129 10.83 -0.38 -5.74
C LYS A 129 9.63 0.07 -4.92
N VAL A 130 9.56 -0.39 -3.67
CA VAL A 130 8.53 0.08 -2.72
C VAL A 130 9.12 1.16 -1.82
N GLY A 131 8.51 2.34 -1.83
CA GLY A 131 8.75 3.41 -0.87
C GLY A 131 7.68 3.43 0.22
N VAL A 132 8.06 3.72 1.46
CA VAL A 132 7.13 3.90 2.57
C VAL A 132 7.23 5.33 3.10
N CYS A 133 6.08 6.00 3.26
CA CYS A 133 5.95 7.23 4.01
C CYS A 133 5.20 6.93 5.31
N LEU A 134 5.85 7.16 6.44
CA LEU A 134 5.20 6.99 7.74
C LEU A 134 4.29 8.16 8.04
N LEU A 135 3.15 7.90 8.68
CA LEU A 135 2.20 8.91 9.13
C LEU A 135 2.21 8.96 10.65
N THR A 136 2.36 10.16 11.19
CA THR A 136 2.30 10.39 12.63
C THR A 136 1.41 11.58 12.95
N ALA A 137 0.78 11.56 14.12
CA ALA A 137 -0.01 12.68 14.63
C ALA A 137 0.85 13.80 15.24
N TYR A 138 2.13 13.53 15.53
CA TYR A 138 3.05 14.49 16.15
C TYR A 138 4.50 14.20 15.77
N VAL A 139 5.33 15.24 15.80
CA VAL A 139 6.77 15.09 15.58
C VAL A 139 7.39 14.49 16.84
N ASN A 140 8.00 13.32 16.71
CA ASN A 140 8.66 12.60 17.78
C ASN A 140 10.05 12.16 17.32
N GLN A 141 11.09 12.50 18.10
CA GLN A 141 12.46 12.12 17.78
C GLN A 141 12.65 10.59 17.75
N TYR A 142 11.93 9.85 18.59
CA TYR A 142 11.99 8.39 18.60
C TYR A 142 11.52 7.81 17.26
N ASP A 143 10.40 8.30 16.73
CA ASP A 143 9.86 7.84 15.45
C ASP A 143 10.80 8.19 14.29
N LEU A 144 11.39 9.39 14.30
CA LEU A 144 12.38 9.79 13.29
C LEU A 144 13.64 8.92 13.34
N GLN A 145 14.16 8.62 14.53
CA GLN A 145 15.33 7.75 14.68
C GLN A 145 15.03 6.31 14.28
N ARG A 146 13.86 5.79 14.65
CA ARG A 146 13.43 4.44 14.29
C ARG A 146 13.22 4.31 12.79
N ALA A 147 12.62 5.31 12.14
CA ALA A 147 12.42 5.35 10.68
C ALA A 147 13.72 5.19 9.90
N GLN A 148 14.82 5.78 10.37
CA GLN A 148 16.15 5.68 9.73
C GLN A 148 16.69 4.25 9.66
N GLN A 149 16.16 3.33 10.47
CA GLN A 149 16.57 1.92 10.48
C GLN A 149 15.93 1.11 9.35
N TYR A 150 14.93 1.66 8.66
CA TYR A 150 14.17 0.98 7.60
C TYR A 150 14.50 1.58 6.23
N PRO A 151 15.25 0.88 5.35
CA PRO A 151 15.66 1.40 4.04
C PRO A 151 14.49 1.74 3.09
N LEU A 152 13.33 1.12 3.32
CA LEU A 152 12.10 1.36 2.56
C LEU A 152 11.46 2.69 2.94
N VAL A 153 11.66 3.18 4.16
CA VAL A 153 11.10 4.44 4.63
C VAL A 153 11.81 5.60 3.95
N LYS A 154 11.04 6.46 3.28
CA LYS A 154 11.54 7.63 2.54
C LYS A 154 11.24 8.93 3.24
N ASP A 155 10.14 8.98 4.00
CA ASP A 155 9.75 10.17 4.74
C ASP A 155 8.84 9.84 5.93
N CYS A 156 8.73 10.80 6.85
CA CYS A 156 7.80 10.79 7.99
C CYS A 156 6.93 12.04 7.92
N LEU A 157 5.64 11.86 7.62
CA LEU A 157 4.69 12.91 7.36
C LEU A 157 3.75 13.13 8.55
N LEU A 158 3.43 14.39 8.81
CA LEU A 158 2.51 14.79 9.87
C LEU A 158 1.06 14.75 9.35
N LYS A 159 0.16 14.15 10.13
CA LYS A 159 -1.28 14.19 9.87
C LYS A 159 -1.89 15.52 10.35
N PRO A 160 -2.94 16.07 9.68
CA PRO A 160 -3.52 15.58 8.43
C PRO A 160 -2.63 15.91 7.22
N LEU A 161 -2.58 14.99 6.26
CA LEU A 161 -1.76 15.17 5.06
C LEU A 161 -2.28 16.30 4.16
N THR A 162 -1.34 17.02 3.57
CA THR A 162 -1.62 18.10 2.61
C THR A 162 -1.37 17.64 1.17
N ALA A 163 -1.90 18.37 0.20
CA ALA A 163 -1.61 18.12 -1.21
C ALA A 163 -0.11 18.25 -1.57
N ILE A 164 0.67 19.01 -0.77
CA ILE A 164 2.11 19.16 -0.98
C ILE A 164 2.83 17.85 -0.61
N ASP A 165 2.45 17.25 0.51
CA ASP A 165 3.02 15.98 0.99
C ASP A 165 2.78 14.85 -0.02
N LEU A 166 1.66 14.91 -0.76
CA LEU A 166 1.30 13.92 -1.76
C LEU A 166 1.99 14.12 -3.12
N LYS A 167 2.76 15.19 -3.34
CA LYS A 167 3.51 15.36 -4.60
C LYS A 167 4.55 14.28 -4.83
N LEU A 168 4.97 13.57 -3.79
CA LEU A 168 5.84 12.39 -3.90
C LEU A 168 5.24 11.34 -4.85
N VAL A 169 3.90 11.19 -4.87
CA VAL A 169 3.21 10.20 -5.72
C VAL A 169 3.07 10.64 -7.19
N THR A 170 3.42 11.88 -7.54
CA THR A 170 3.35 12.37 -8.93
C THR A 170 4.70 12.29 -9.65
N GLN A 171 5.76 11.89 -8.96
CA GLN A 171 7.10 11.70 -9.54
C GLN A 171 7.37 10.25 -9.98
N ILE A 172 6.36 9.38 -9.90
CA ILE A 172 6.38 7.99 -10.36
C ILE A 172 6.12 7.95 -11.87
#